data_AF-A0A820QH80-F1
#
_entry.id   AF-A0A820QH80-F1
#
_cell.length_a   1.000
_cell.length_b   1.000
_cell.length_c   1.000
_cell.angle_alpha   90.00
_cell.angle_beta   90.00
_cell.angle_gamma   90.00
#
_symmetry.space_group_name_H-M   'P 1'
#
loop_
_entity.id
_entity.type
_entity.pdbx_description
1 polymer ?
#
loop_
_entity_poly.entity_id
_entity_poly.type
_entity_poly.pdbx_seq_one_letter_code
_entity_poly.pdbx_strand_id
1 'polypeptide(L)' 'LSNDFMVDPVSLALTFAQLAIAKGVKIIQDCYVEKILTEKQHTGQSNRVTGGVTSIGHIKCDIFINGTGM' A
#
# COMPACT_ATOMS: atom_id res chain seq x y z
N LEU A 1 0.77 -14.72 -32.98
CA LEU A 1 -0.54 -14.22 -32.48
C LEU A 1 -0.28 -13.66 -31.10
N SER A 2 -0.24 -12.33 -30.95
CA SER A 2 -0.25 -11.74 -29.61
C SER A 2 -1.69 -11.85 -29.11
N ASN A 3 -1.91 -12.65 -28.07
CA ASN A 3 -3.22 -12.83 -27.43
C ASN A 3 -3.53 -11.66 -26.48
N ASP A 4 -3.16 -10.46 -26.89
CA ASP A 4 -3.40 -9.26 -26.10
C ASP A 4 -4.83 -8.79 -26.38
N PHE A 5 -5.63 -8.73 -25.32
CA PHE A 5 -6.99 -8.23 -25.36
C PHE A 5 -7.13 -7.03 -24.44
N MET A 6 -8.10 -6.18 -24.76
CA MET A 6 -8.45 -5.05 -23.89
C MET A 6 -9.16 -5.57 -22.64
N VAL A 7 -8.80 -5.00 -21.49
CA VAL A 7 -9.46 -5.26 -20.21
C VAL A 7 -10.02 -3.95 -19.69
N ASP A 8 -11.19 -4.00 -19.03
CA ASP A 8 -11.69 -2.86 -18.27
C ASP A 8 -10.85 -2.72 -16.98
N PRO A 9 -10.06 -1.64 -16.83
CA PRO A 9 -9.14 -1.50 -15.70
C PRO A 9 -9.87 -1.39 -14.36
N VAL A 10 -11.08 -0.83 -14.35
CA VAL A 10 -11.88 -0.68 -13.12
C VAL A 10 -12.32 -2.04 -12.61
N SER A 11 -12.94 -2.85 -13.47
CA SER A 11 -13.37 -4.21 -13.12
C SER A 11 -12.20 -5.08 -12.68
N LEU A 12 -11.04 -4.95 -13.33
CA LEU A 12 -9.83 -5.67 -12.95
C LEU A 12 -9.36 -5.31 -11.54
N ALA A 13 -9.24 -4.00 -11.25
CA ALA A 13 -8.82 -3.51 -9.94
C ALA A 13 -9.78 -3.92 -8.81
N LEU A 14 -11.09 -3.81 -9.06
CA LEU A 14 -12.11 -4.24 -8.09
C LEU A 14 -12.07 -5.74 -7.83
N THR A 15 -11.83 -6.55 -8.86
CA THR A 15 -11.68 -8.01 -8.73
C THR A 15 -10.48 -8.35 -7.84
N PHE A 16 -9.33 -7.70 -8.04
CA PHE A 16 -8.16 -7.91 -7.19
C PHE A 16 -8.39 -7.45 -5.76
N ALA A 17 -9.05 -6.31 -5.55
CA ALA A 17 -9.40 -5.82 -4.23
C ALA A 17 -10.29 -6.84 -3.47
N GLN A 18 -11.32 -7.37 -4.13
CA GLN A 18 -12.21 -8.39 -3.55
C GLN A 18 -11.47 -9.67 -3.18
N LEU A 19 -10.63 -10.19 -4.08
CA LEU A 19 -9.83 -11.39 -3.83
C LEU A 19 -8.82 -11.19 -2.70
N ALA A 20 -8.19 -10.01 -2.62
CA ALA A 20 -7.27 -9.66 -1.54
C ALA A 20 -7.99 -9.62 -0.18
N ILE A 21 -9.18 -8.99 -0.13
CA ILE A 21 -10.02 -8.97 1.08
C ILE A 21 -10.39 -10.40 1.50
N ALA A 22 -10.78 -11.26 0.55
CA ALA A 22 -11.08 -12.67 0.82
C ALA A 22 -9.88 -13.47 1.34
N LYS A 23 -8.65 -12.97 1.16
CA LYS A 23 -7.41 -13.52 1.72
C LYS A 23 -6.95 -12.83 3.02
N GLY A 24 -7.75 -11.91 3.56
CA GLY A 24 -7.51 -11.25 4.84
C GLY A 24 -6.84 -9.88 4.74
N VAL A 25 -6.66 -9.33 3.53
CA VAL A 25 -6.16 -7.95 3.37
C VAL A 25 -7.21 -6.96 3.82
N LYS A 26 -6.80 -5.94 4.59
CA LYS A 26 -7.65 -4.80 4.94
C LYS A 26 -7.42 -3.68 3.95
N ILE A 27 -8.48 -3.29 3.24
CA ILE A 27 -8.48 -2.11 2.38
C ILE A 27 -9.24 -1.01 3.12
N ILE A 28 -8.56 0.11 3.37
CA ILE A 28 -9.11 1.25 4.08
C ILE A 28 -9.16 2.42 3.10
N GLN A 29 -10.36 2.89 2.81
CA GLN A 29 -10.60 4.05 1.95
C GLN A 29 -10.55 5.34 2.78
N ASP A 30 -10.41 6.49 2.10
CA ASP A 30 -10.35 7.82 2.72
C ASP A 30 -9.29 7.94 3.83
N CYS A 31 -8.20 7.17 3.70
CA CYS A 31 -7.09 7.07 4.64
C CYS A 31 -5.83 7.71 4.03
N TYR A 32 -5.78 9.03 4.02
CA TYR A 32 -4.63 9.78 3.50
C TYR A 32 -3.40 9.58 4.37
N VAL A 33 -2.25 9.29 3.74
CA VAL A 33 -0.95 9.19 4.42
C VAL A 33 -0.33 10.58 4.51
N GLU A 34 -0.05 11.03 5.73
CA GLU A 34 0.51 12.35 6.01
C GLU A 34 2.02 12.30 6.23
N LYS A 35 2.51 11.20 6.85
CA LYS A 35 3.93 11.04 7.17
C LYS A 35 4.33 9.57 7.26
N ILE A 36 5.49 9.22 6.71
CA ILE A 36 6.11 7.91 6.91
C ILE A 36 7.02 7.97 8.14
N LEU A 37 6.85 7.02 9.06
CA LEU A 37 7.65 6.91 10.28
C LEU A 37 8.87 6.04 10.03
N THR A 38 10.05 6.54 10.39
CA THR A 38 11.29 5.79 10.26
C THR A 38 12.19 5.96 11.49
N GLU A 39 13.00 4.95 11.78
CA GLU A 39 13.98 4.92 12.85
C GLU A 39 15.39 4.73 12.28
N LYS A 40 16.37 5.45 12.84
CA LYS A 40 17.77 5.30 12.43
C LYS A 40 18.31 3.95 12.88
N GLN A 41 18.87 3.18 11.95
CA GLN A 41 19.64 2.00 12.34
C GLN A 41 21.04 2.42 12.83
N HIS A 42 21.49 1.82 13.93
CA HIS A 42 22.79 2.10 14.57
C HIS A 42 24.00 1.93 13.63
N THR A 43 23.86 1.18 12.55
CA THR A 43 24.91 0.88 11.57
C THR A 43 25.04 1.91 10.45
N GLY A 44 24.22 2.97 10.43
CA GLY A 44 24.29 4.07 9.46
C GLY A 44 23.83 3.72 8.04
N GLN A 45 23.32 2.50 7.80
CA GLN A 45 23.06 2.00 6.44
C GLN A 45 21.66 2.32 5.88
N SER A 46 20.65 2.63 6.71
CA SER A 46 19.38 3.22 6.26
C SER A 46 18.46 3.50 7.45
N ASN A 47 17.40 4.29 7.24
CA ASN A 47 16.32 4.37 8.21
C ASN A 47 15.35 3.20 7.99
N ARG A 48 15.01 2.47 9.06
CA ARG A 48 14.00 1.40 9.03
C ARG A 48 12.61 2.02 9.13
N VAL A 49 11.67 1.61 8.28
CA VAL A 49 10.26 1.99 8.41
C VAL A 49 9.64 1.32 9.62
N THR A 50 8.83 2.08 10.36
CA THR A 50 8.08 1.58 11.52
C THR A 50 6.57 1.82 11.44
N GLY A 51 6.11 2.59 10.46
CA GLY A 51 4.69 2.85 10.23
C GLY A 51 4.41 4.07 9.37
N GLY A 52 3.14 4.48 9.35
CA GLY A 52 2.66 5.72 8.76
C GLY A 52 1.67 6.44 9.67
N VAL A 53 1.73 7.77 9.67
CA VAL A 53 0.68 8.64 10.19
C VAL A 53 -0.30 8.87 9.06
N THR A 54 -1.58 8.67 9.37
CA THR A 54 -2.68 8.85 8.43
C THR A 54 -3.73 9.76 9.05
N SER A 55 -4.60 10.32 8.20
CA SER A 55 -5.76 11.13 8.60
C SER A 55 -6.70 10.44 9.60
N ILE A 56 -6.67 9.10 9.71
CA ILE A 56 -7.50 8.33 10.63
C ILE A 56 -6.73 7.73 11.81
N GLY A 57 -5.43 8.04 11.94
CA GLY A 57 -4.57 7.57 13.01
C GLY A 57 -3.26 6.95 12.55
N HIS A 58 -2.59 6.24 13.46
CA HIS A 58 -1.28 5.65 13.20
C HIS A 58 -1.41 4.18 12.81
N ILE A 59 -0.77 3.79 11.71
CA ILE A 59 -0.69 2.39 11.26
C ILE A 59 0.77 1.95 11.39
N LYS A 60 1.02 0.91 12.21
CA LYS A 60 2.35 0.30 12.33
C LYS A 60 2.60 -0.66 11.17
N CYS A 61 3.79 -0.63 10.61
CA CYS A 61 4.23 -1.60 9.60
C CYS A 61 5.75 -1.72 9.57
N ASP A 62 6.24 -2.88 9.14
CA ASP A 62 7.68 -3.12 8.90
C ASP A 62 8.12 -2.71 7.50
N ILE A 63 7.18 -2.74 6.55
CA ILE A 63 7.39 -2.44 5.14
C ILE A 63 6.30 -1.45 4.70
N PHE A 64 6.70 -0.44 3.95
CA PHE A 64 5.81 0.52 3.32
C PHE A 64 6.10 0.56 1.83
N ILE A 65 5.05 0.38 1.01
CA ILE A 65 5.15 0.37 -0.45
C ILE A 65 4.36 1.58 -0.97
N ASN A 66 5.01 2.42 -1.76
CA ASN A 66 4.33 3.52 -2.45
C ASN A 66 3.70 3.01 -3.76
N GLY A 67 2.37 3.05 -3.82
CA GLY A 67 1.58 2.75 -5.01
C GLY A 67 0.55 3.84 -5.34
N THR A 68 0.85 5.12 -5.06
CA THR A 68 -0.14 6.22 -5.17
C THR A 68 -0.48 6.68 -6.57
N GLY A 69 0.24 6.22 -7.60
CA GLY A 69 0.11 6.79 -8.96
C GLY A 69 0.73 8.19 -9.07
N MET A 70 0.41 8.88 -10.16
CA MET A 70 0.77 10.29 -10.43
C MET A 70 -0.39 11.23 -10.11
#